data_AF-A0A4Q3L8T7-F1
#
_entry.id   AF-A0A4Q3L8T7-F1
#
_cell.length_a   1.000
_cell.length_b   1.000
_cell.length_c   1.000
_cell.angle_alpha   90.00
_cell.angle_beta   90.00
_cell.angle_gamma   90.00
#
_symmetry.space_group_name_H-M   'P 1'
#
loop_
_entity.id
_entity.type
_entity.pdbx_description
1 polymer ?
#
loop_
_entity_poly.entity_id
_entity_poly.type
_entity_poly.pdbx_seq_one_letter_code
_entity_poly.pdbx_strand_id
1 'polypeptide(L)'
;MILNTQLNARSADFLANAAAMRTLVDDLRAQLDKVAQGGGEAARAKHTARGKLLPRERVQMLLDPGTPFLELAPLAALNMYNNDAPSSGLIAGIGRVSGVDCMIV
;
A
#
# COMPACT_ATOMS: atom_id res chain seq x y z
N MET A 1 -21.64 22.62 14.57
CA MET A 1 -20.41 23.08 15.24
C MET A 1 -19.37 23.32 14.15
N ILE A 2 -18.77 24.51 14.09
CA ILE A 2 -17.76 24.87 13.08
C ILE A 2 -16.41 24.99 13.79
N LEU A 3 -15.38 24.35 13.24
CA LEU A 3 -14.00 24.53 13.68
C LEU A 3 -13.33 25.61 12.84
N ASN A 4 -12.96 26.72 13.48
CA ASN A 4 -12.22 27.80 12.83
C ASN A 4 -10.72 27.53 12.98
N THR A 5 -10.07 27.18 11.88
CA THR A 5 -8.61 26.98 11.86
C THR A 5 -7.87 28.27 12.17
N GLN A 6 -6.83 28.18 12.97
CA GLN A 6 -5.85 29.27 13.21
C GLN A 6 -4.58 29.09 12.36
N LEU A 7 -4.55 28.04 11.54
CA LEU A 7 -3.40 27.71 10.71
C LEU A 7 -3.37 28.59 9.46
N ASN A 8 -2.24 29.25 9.23
CA ASN A 8 -1.96 29.98 7.99
C ASN A 8 -1.13 29.09 7.05
N ALA A 9 -1.75 28.59 5.98
CA ALA A 9 -1.09 27.72 5.01
C ALA A 9 0.02 28.40 4.18
N ARG A 10 0.24 29.70 4.36
CA ARG A 10 1.29 30.49 3.68
C ARG A 10 2.42 30.92 4.62
N SER A 11 2.35 30.60 5.92
CA SER A 11 3.43 30.95 6.85
C SER A 11 4.69 30.13 6.55
N ALA A 12 5.86 30.69 6.89
CA ALA A 12 7.14 30.00 6.71
C ALA A 12 7.16 28.66 7.48
N ASP A 13 6.68 28.66 8.73
CA ASP A 13 6.62 27.46 9.57
C ASP A 13 5.73 26.37 8.95
N PHE A 14 4.57 26.74 8.39
CA PHE A 14 3.70 25.77 7.72
C PHE A 14 4.39 25.16 6.50
N LEU A 15 5.04 25.99 5.68
CA LEU A 15 5.75 25.52 4.49
C LEU A 15 6.91 24.60 4.85
N ALA A 16 7.67 24.92 5.90
CA ALA A 16 8.74 24.06 6.41
C ALA A 16 8.22 22.71 6.91
N ASN A 17 7.15 22.71 7.72
CA ASN A 17 6.51 21.49 8.21
C ASN A 17 5.93 20.64 7.08
N ALA A 18 5.27 21.27 6.11
CA ALA A 18 4.71 20.60 4.95
C ALA A 18 5.80 19.98 4.08
N ALA A 19 6.93 20.65 3.89
CA ALA A 19 8.08 20.12 3.16
C ALA A 19 8.68 18.90 3.87
N ALA A 20 8.94 18.99 5.18
CA ALA A 20 9.47 17.88 5.97
C ALA A 20 8.53 16.65 5.95
N MET A 21 7.23 16.86 6.12
CA MET A 21 6.24 15.78 6.05
C MET A 21 6.17 15.16 4.66
N ARG A 22 6.25 15.96 3.59
CA ARG A 22 6.22 15.47 2.22
C ARG A 22 7.40 14.54 1.94
N THR A 23 8.59 14.87 2.42
CA THR A 23 9.76 13.98 2.31
C THR A 23 9.50 12.60 2.92
N LEU A 24 8.88 12.54 4.11
CA LEU A 24 8.56 11.27 4.77
C LEU A 24 7.48 10.47 4.01
N VAL A 25 6.47 11.16 3.50
CA VAL A 25 5.39 10.53 2.70
C VAL A 25 5.94 9.98 1.38
N ASP A 26 6.88 10.69 0.75
CA ASP A 26 7.47 10.25 -0.51
C ASP A 26 8.40 9.04 -0.30
N ASP A 27 9.17 8.98 0.80
CA ASP A 27 9.90 7.77 1.18
C ASP A 27 8.94 6.60 1.45
N LEU A 28 7.88 6.82 2.23
CA LEU A 28 6.86 5.80 2.48
C LEU A 28 6.28 5.23 1.18
N ARG A 29 5.92 6.09 0.22
CA ARG A 29 5.42 5.67 -1.11
C ARG A 29 6.46 4.84 -1.86
N ALA A 30 7.72 5.27 -1.87
CA ALA A 30 8.79 4.52 -2.52
C ALA A 30 8.98 3.13 -1.90
N GLN A 31 8.90 3.00 -0.57
CA GLN A 31 8.96 1.69 0.09
C GLN A 31 7.74 0.82 -0.26
N LEU A 32 6.53 1.40 -0.29
CA LEU A 32 5.31 0.70 -0.68
C LEU A 32 5.38 0.18 -2.12
N ASP A 33 5.84 1.00 -3.06
CA ASP A 33 6.00 0.62 -4.47
C ASP A 33 7.03 -0.51 -4.65
N LYS A 34 8.09 -0.49 -3.84
CA LYS A 34 9.11 -1.54 -3.81
C LYS A 34 8.54 -2.87 -3.28
N VAL A 35 7.88 -2.86 -2.12
CA VAL A 35 7.31 -4.11 -1.55
C VAL A 35 6.16 -4.65 -2.41
N ALA A 36 5.44 -3.79 -3.13
CA ALA A 36 4.40 -4.20 -4.05
C ALA A 36 4.91 -5.08 -5.21
N GLN A 37 6.22 -5.04 -5.51
CA GLN A 37 6.84 -5.94 -6.49
C GLN A 37 6.95 -7.39 -6.00
N GLY A 38 6.66 -7.69 -4.72
CA GLY A 38 6.80 -9.02 -4.15
C GLY A 38 8.24 -9.54 -4.33
N GLY A 39 8.39 -10.83 -4.66
CA GLY A 39 9.71 -11.46 -4.87
C GLY A 39 10.51 -10.97 -6.08
N GLY A 40 10.19 -9.82 -6.65
CA GLY A 40 10.88 -9.21 -7.79
C GLY A 40 10.45 -9.77 -9.14
N GLU A 41 10.99 -9.17 -10.21
CA GLU A 41 10.59 -9.42 -11.59
C GLU A 41 10.72 -10.90 -12.01
N ALA A 42 11.85 -11.54 -11.67
CA ALA A 42 12.08 -12.95 -12.02
C ALA A 42 11.05 -13.90 -11.37
N ALA A 43 10.71 -13.67 -10.09
CA ALA A 43 9.69 -14.46 -9.41
C ALA A 43 8.30 -14.22 -9.99
N ARG A 44 7.96 -12.96 -10.30
CA ARG A 44 6.69 -12.59 -10.95
C ARG A 44 6.56 -13.26 -12.33
N ALA A 45 7.59 -13.17 -13.17
CA ALA A 45 7.62 -13.79 -14.50
C ALA A 45 7.47 -15.31 -14.41
N LYS A 46 8.17 -15.97 -13.48
CA LYS A 46 8.02 -17.42 -13.25
C LYS A 46 6.61 -17.79 -12.79
N HIS A 47 5.96 -16.94 -12.00
CA HIS A 47 4.59 -17.18 -11.53
C HIS A 47 3.56 -17.00 -12.65
N THR A 48 3.67 -15.94 -13.44
CA THR A 48 2.75 -15.66 -14.56
C THR A 48 2.94 -16.62 -15.73
N ALA A 49 4.16 -17.09 -16.00
CA ALA A 49 4.45 -18.13 -17.01
C ALA A 49 3.69 -19.45 -16.75
N ARG A 50 3.16 -19.65 -15.54
CA ARG A 50 2.31 -20.80 -15.18
C ARG A 50 0.82 -20.53 -15.41
N GLY A 51 0.46 -19.44 -16.09
CA GLY A 51 -0.93 -19.04 -16.34
C GLY A 51 -1.66 -18.53 -15.09
N LYS A 52 -0.93 -18.11 -14.05
CA LYS A 52 -1.50 -17.65 -12.77
C LYS A 52 -1.45 -16.13 -12.68
N LEU A 53 -2.55 -15.53 -12.22
CA LEU A 53 -2.56 -14.13 -11.77
C LEU A 53 -1.64 -13.94 -10.55
N LEU A 54 -1.00 -12.78 -10.47
CA LEU A 54 -0.26 -12.34 -9.29
C LEU A 54 -1.22 -12.11 -8.11
N PRO A 55 -0.77 -12.27 -6.86
CA PRO A 55 -1.61 -12.08 -5.68
C PRO A 55 -2.38 -10.74 -5.66
N ARG A 56 -1.70 -9.60 -5.92
CA ARG A 56 -2.35 -8.28 -5.96
C ARG A 56 -3.40 -8.16 -7.07
N GLU A 57 -3.18 -8.79 -8.21
CA GLU A 57 -4.15 -8.84 -9.31
C GLU A 57 -5.40 -9.64 -8.91
N ARG A 58 -5.23 -10.73 -8.17
CA ARG A 58 -6.37 -11.52 -7.65
C ARG A 58 -7.22 -10.72 -6.69
N VAL A 59 -6.59 -9.98 -5.77
CA VAL A 59 -7.31 -9.09 -4.85
C VAL A 59 -8.09 -8.04 -5.67
N GLN A 60 -7.44 -7.38 -6.63
CA GLN A 60 -8.10 -6.38 -7.47
C GLN A 60 -9.28 -6.93 -8.29
N MET A 61 -9.19 -8.17 -8.79
CA MET A 61 -10.26 -8.84 -9.52
C MET A 61 -11.39 -9.39 -8.64
N LEU A 62 -11.11 -9.64 -7.36
CA LEU A 62 -12.09 -10.10 -6.38
C LEU A 62 -12.98 -8.96 -5.87
N LEU A 63 -12.42 -7.76 -5.76
CA LEU A 63 -13.12 -6.59 -5.23
C LEU A 63 -14.21 -6.08 -6.17
N ASP A 64 -15.29 -5.58 -5.57
CA ASP A 64 -16.35 -4.90 -6.30
C ASP A 64 -15.78 -3.65 -7.01
N PRO A 65 -16.13 -3.40 -8.30
CA PRO A 65 -15.61 -2.27 -9.05
C PRO A 65 -15.84 -0.92 -8.36
N GLY A 66 -14.78 -0.11 -8.26
CA GLY A 66 -14.84 1.23 -7.68
C GLY A 66 -14.85 1.27 -6.14
N THR A 67 -14.75 0.12 -5.48
CA THR A 67 -14.70 0.06 -4.01
C THR A 67 -13.26 0.14 -3.50
N PRO A 68 -13.04 0.73 -2.30
CA PRO A 68 -11.70 0.83 -1.74
C PRO A 68 -11.22 -0.51 -1.17
N PHE A 69 -9.89 -0.63 -1.07
CA PHE A 69 -9.22 -1.69 -0.34
C PHE A 69 -8.31 -1.08 0.72
N LEU A 70 -8.52 -1.45 1.98
CA LEU A 70 -7.68 -1.05 3.10
C LEU A 70 -6.66 -2.15 3.38
N GLU A 71 -5.46 -2.02 2.79
CA GLU A 71 -4.37 -2.97 3.00
C GLU A 71 -3.79 -2.87 4.42
N LEU A 72 -3.53 -4.03 5.03
CA LEU A 72 -3.01 -4.17 6.38
C LEU A 72 -1.51 -4.49 6.34
N ALA A 73 -0.73 -3.67 7.03
CA ALA A 73 0.72 -3.87 7.21
C ALA A 73 1.50 -4.19 5.92
N PRO A 74 1.38 -3.39 4.84
CA PRO A 74 2.11 -3.63 3.59
C PRO A 74 3.64 -3.68 3.75
N LEU A 75 4.18 -2.99 4.77
CA LEU A 75 5.60 -2.98 5.12
C LEU A 75 5.98 -4.05 6.16
N ALA A 76 5.14 -5.06 6.40
CA ALA A 76 5.50 -6.17 7.28
C ALA A 76 6.82 -6.84 6.81
N ALA A 77 7.69 -7.14 7.76
CA ALA A 77 9.04 -7.66 7.55
C ALA A 77 10.01 -6.76 6.74
N LEU A 78 9.70 -5.47 6.55
CA LEU A 78 10.63 -4.51 5.96
C LEU A 78 11.93 -4.43 6.78
N ASN A 79 13.06 -4.51 6.09
CA ASN A 79 14.42 -4.54 6.64
C ASN A 79 14.70 -5.73 7.58
N MET A 80 13.88 -6.77 7.52
CA MET A 80 14.12 -8.06 8.17
C MET A 80 14.49 -9.10 7.11
N TYR A 81 15.21 -10.15 7.48
CA TYR A 81 15.50 -11.30 6.61
C TYR A 81 16.07 -10.91 5.23
N ASN A 82 17.01 -9.96 5.19
CA ASN A 82 17.60 -9.42 3.96
C ASN A 82 16.59 -8.86 2.93
N ASN A 83 15.38 -8.49 3.37
CA ASN A 83 14.26 -8.08 2.51
C ASN A 83 13.75 -9.17 1.54
N ASP A 84 14.03 -10.45 1.83
CA ASP A 84 13.58 -11.58 1.01
C ASP A 84 12.09 -11.93 1.20
N ALA A 85 11.43 -11.31 2.19
CA ALA A 85 10.00 -11.51 2.49
C ALA A 85 9.17 -10.21 2.43
N PRO A 86 8.97 -9.60 1.25
CA PRO A 86 8.14 -8.39 1.11
C PRO A 86 6.71 -8.61 1.61
N SER A 87 6.20 -7.65 2.39
CA SER A 87 4.88 -7.74 3.07
C SER A 87 4.73 -9.02 3.92
N SER A 88 5.83 -9.56 4.45
CA SER A 88 5.87 -10.87 5.12
C SER A 88 5.33 -12.04 4.29
N GLY A 89 5.30 -11.92 2.96
CA GLY A 89 4.84 -12.97 2.06
C GLY A 89 3.33 -13.08 1.87
N LEU A 90 2.54 -12.11 2.35
CA LEU A 90 1.08 -12.09 2.20
C LEU A 90 0.55 -10.69 1.88
N ILE A 91 -0.69 -10.61 1.41
CA ILE A 91 -1.43 -9.36 1.23
C ILE A 91 -2.75 -9.52 1.96
N ALA A 92 -2.90 -8.81 3.08
CA ALA A 92 -4.14 -8.81 3.85
C ALA A 92 -4.82 -7.45 3.76
N GLY A 93 -6.15 -7.41 3.81
CA GLY A 93 -6.87 -6.15 3.88
C GLY A 93 -8.38 -6.31 3.91
N ILE A 94 -9.05 -5.18 4.07
CA ILE A 94 -10.51 -5.11 4.10
C ILE A 94 -11.00 -4.46 2.80
N GLY A 95 -11.91 -5.13 2.11
CA GLY A 95 -12.51 -4.61 0.90
C GLY A 95 -13.89 -5.21 0.64
N ARG A 96 -14.61 -4.64 -0.33
CA ARG A 96 -15.99 -5.00 -0.63
C ARG A 96 -16.04 -6.13 -1.66
N VAL A 97 -16.77 -7.20 -1.36
CA VAL A 97 -17.00 -8.34 -2.25
C VAL A 97 -18.49 -8.68 -2.26
N SER A 98 -19.15 -8.57 -3.41
CA SER A 98 -20.59 -8.80 -3.55
C SER A 98 -21.43 -8.01 -2.55
N GLY A 99 -21.07 -6.75 -2.32
CA GLY A 99 -21.77 -5.87 -1.38
C GLY A 99 -21.40 -6.03 0.09
N VAL A 100 -20.51 -6.97 0.45
CA VAL A 100 -20.10 -7.24 1.85
C VAL A 100 -18.65 -6.82 2.12
N ASP A 101 -18.39 -6.13 3.25
CA ASP A 101 -17.03 -5.85 3.69
C ASP A 101 -16.37 -7.15 4.21
N CYS A 102 -15.32 -7.59 3.53
CA CYS A 102 -14.64 -8.85 3.77
C CYS A 102 -13.19 -8.62 4.18
N MET A 103 -12.70 -9.44 5.13
CA MET A 103 -11.28 -9.65 5.32
C MET A 103 -10.74 -10.55 4.21
N ILE A 104 -9.74 -10.09 3.47
CA ILE A 104 -9.06 -10.81 2.38
C ILE A 104 -7.63 -11.09 2.84
N VAL A 105 -7.14 -12.32 2.61
CA VAL A 105 -5.77 -12.79 2.93
C VAL A 105 -5.22 -13.63 1.79
#